data_AF-A0A0H3WR08-F1
#
_entry.id   AF-A0A0H3WR08-F1
#
_cell.length_a   1.000
_cell.length_b   1.000
_cell.length_c   1.000
_cell.angle_alpha   90.00
_cell.angle_beta   90.00
_cell.angle_gamma   90.00
#
_symmetry.space_group_name_H-M   'P 1'
#
loop_
_entity.id
_entity.type
_entity.pdbx_description
1 polymer ?
#
loop_
_entity_poly.entity_id
_entity_poly.type
_entity_poly.pdbx_seq_one_letter_code
_entity_poly.pdbx_strand_id
1 'polypeptide(L)'
;MIAITTGSRAGAAMLAASDAAPGERLKAALREFDIEVRNCAAGSAQLTRLVDGLEREVLQPDVWSCLRHCFKDDEVRRPIAEHLVRGHLATYAVGIDHLKTGPLHERLGTVASHVIGMLTQAVRDDIVARWSNGGATSLRLTDRQYLCVDIPDTGFRCALIGNAFGKSGLCLTQREATSLLLAQLDGEPMTVLRAMSRVAARNPVSAGQLLHAAIGPDGSLLPELDPAEVCTLAASVLDMLGPNGKSVAFREPFARFFAWRKDDGRAAELRKEMAHILSRQLPDLPSRAIALRDGQFLALCEMRTAHWTNVGIQHALSALHFRDGHLPRQSAIQYLRAGVCLCAAGDAEIADELMIRGEAQLLRVLADMRLTQIQDLVMETLDICGTDYAAIERIVRFCATAFARQGRLLSASHTHEVAAACLPATLGSAIDASALAMQRARARHRDEAQRYRGQIGVTPNRHDVQARIRSIVYASLHPWGPTRAFGPNHVIRFEAAQAMHPNEPPDAEWMLLSVPEEGVHDAVYHVVSESGKRELLAQGTRHPERDRPLDESDFVEGTEALELLWSARPARTSA
;
A
#
# COMPACT_ATOMS: atom_id res chain seq x y z
N MET A 1 58.49 32.70 -10.61
CA MET A 1 58.24 31.61 -11.57
C MET A 1 59.00 30.39 -11.06
N ILE A 2 58.37 29.60 -10.19
CA ILE A 2 58.98 28.43 -9.53
C ILE A 2 58.24 27.22 -10.08
N ALA A 3 58.92 26.44 -10.92
CA ALA A 3 58.43 25.16 -11.38
C ALA A 3 58.61 24.15 -10.25
N ILE A 4 57.51 23.78 -9.59
CA ILE A 4 57.46 22.66 -8.66
C ILE A 4 57.21 21.42 -9.50
N THR A 5 58.26 20.63 -9.70
CA THR A 5 58.22 19.26 -10.20
C THR A 5 57.50 18.37 -9.18
N THR A 6 56.23 18.04 -9.42
CA THR A 6 55.56 16.93 -8.74
C THR A 6 55.82 15.64 -9.51
N GLY A 7 56.96 15.02 -9.23
CA GLY A 7 57.19 13.63 -9.58
C GLY A 7 56.15 12.75 -8.91
N SER A 8 55.45 11.94 -9.70
CA SER A 8 54.48 10.94 -9.21
C SER A 8 55.17 9.97 -8.25
N ARG A 9 54.79 10.02 -6.97
CA ARG A 9 55.23 9.06 -5.94
C ARG A 9 54.84 7.61 -6.27
N ALA A 10 53.84 7.39 -7.13
CA ALA A 10 53.39 6.07 -7.55
C ALA A 10 54.48 5.27 -8.28
N GLY A 11 55.37 5.93 -9.02
CA GLY A 11 56.46 5.26 -9.74
C GLY A 11 57.59 4.77 -8.83
N ALA A 12 57.82 5.46 -7.71
CA ALA A 12 58.92 5.14 -6.79
C ALA A 12 58.54 4.08 -5.73
N ALA A 13 57.26 3.99 -5.35
CA ALA A 13 56.77 2.96 -4.43
C ALA A 13 56.61 1.57 -5.10
N MET A 14 56.21 1.52 -6.38
CA MET A 14 56.11 0.26 -7.13
C MET A 14 57.46 -0.45 -7.32
N LEU A 15 58.56 0.29 -7.44
CA LEU A 15 59.91 -0.29 -7.62
C LEU A 15 60.50 -0.85 -6.32
N ALA A 16 60.11 -0.33 -5.15
CA ALA A 16 60.54 -0.84 -3.85
C ALA A 16 59.73 -2.05 -3.36
N ALA A 17 58.58 -2.35 -3.99
CA ALA A 17 57.70 -3.46 -3.64
C ALA A 17 58.04 -4.78 -4.38
N SER A 18 59.10 -4.81 -5.18
CA SER A 18 59.47 -5.95 -6.03
C SER A 18 59.97 -7.18 -5.25
N ASP A 19 60.39 -7.02 -3.98
CA ASP A 19 60.87 -8.11 -3.10
C ASP A 19 59.87 -8.49 -1.99
N ALA A 20 58.69 -7.87 -1.94
CA ALA A 20 57.68 -8.17 -0.93
C ALA A 20 56.88 -9.43 -1.29
N ALA A 21 56.49 -10.24 -0.29
CA ALA A 21 55.58 -11.36 -0.50
C ALA A 21 54.29 -10.86 -1.21
N PRO A 22 53.70 -11.62 -2.15
CA PRO A 22 52.60 -11.14 -2.99
C PRO A 22 51.39 -10.58 -2.22
N GLY A 23 51.08 -11.14 -1.05
CA GLY A 23 50.03 -10.63 -0.16
C GLY A 23 50.34 -9.27 0.48
N GLU A 24 51.60 -8.97 0.78
CA GLU A 24 52.03 -7.66 1.30
C GLU A 24 52.06 -6.60 0.19
N ARG A 25 52.39 -7.00 -1.05
CA ARG A 25 52.30 -6.13 -2.23
C ARG A 25 50.86 -5.68 -2.49
N LEU A 26 49.91 -6.62 -2.46
CA LEU A 26 48.48 -6.29 -2.60
C LEU A 26 48.00 -5.36 -1.46
N LYS A 27 48.37 -5.63 -0.21
CA LYS A 27 48.04 -4.74 0.92
C LYS A 27 48.65 -3.34 0.79
N ALA A 28 49.84 -3.20 0.22
CA ALA A 28 50.44 -1.91 -0.06
C ALA A 28 49.67 -1.16 -1.15
N ALA A 29 49.33 -1.83 -2.25
CA ALA A 29 48.52 -1.26 -3.33
C ALA A 29 47.13 -0.82 -2.85
N LEU A 30 46.46 -1.62 -2.01
CA LEU A 30 45.19 -1.26 -1.39
C LEU A 30 45.30 -0.05 -0.47
N ARG A 31 46.36 0.04 0.36
CA ARG A 31 46.60 1.21 1.21
C ARG A 31 46.83 2.49 0.41
N GLU A 32 47.59 2.40 -0.69
CA GLU A 32 47.79 3.53 -1.60
C GLU A 32 46.47 3.93 -2.27
N PHE A 33 45.70 2.96 -2.76
CA PHE A 33 44.38 3.19 -3.32
C PHE A 33 43.44 3.90 -2.33
N ASP A 34 43.38 3.41 -1.08
CA ASP A 34 42.57 3.98 0.02
C ASP A 34 42.90 5.44 0.33
N ILE A 35 44.17 5.83 0.18
CA ILE A 35 44.64 7.21 0.38
C ILE A 35 44.28 8.07 -0.83
N GLU A 36 44.62 7.62 -2.03
CA GLU A 36 44.48 8.39 -3.26
C GLU A 36 43.02 8.59 -3.68
N VAL A 37 42.16 7.60 -3.47
CA VAL A 37 40.73 7.66 -3.86
C VAL A 37 40.00 8.81 -3.17
N ARG A 38 40.38 9.14 -1.93
CA ARG A 38 39.79 10.23 -1.14
C ARG A 38 40.17 11.62 -1.66
N ASN A 39 41.28 11.71 -2.38
CA ASN A 39 41.80 12.95 -2.95
C ASN A 39 41.36 13.15 -4.41
N CYS A 40 40.71 12.15 -5.02
CA CYS A 40 40.26 12.21 -6.40
C CYS A 40 38.88 12.88 -6.53
N ALA A 41 38.63 13.49 -7.69
CA ALA A 41 37.30 13.92 -8.09
C ALA A 41 36.54 12.78 -8.78
N ALA A 42 35.22 12.71 -8.56
CA ALA A 42 34.35 11.74 -9.22
C ALA A 42 34.39 11.93 -10.75
N GLY A 43 34.55 10.84 -11.50
CA GLY A 43 34.65 10.90 -12.97
C GLY A 43 36.02 11.33 -13.52
N SER A 44 37.00 11.60 -12.66
CA SER A 44 38.33 12.00 -13.11
C SER A 44 39.10 10.85 -13.76
N ALA A 45 39.91 11.18 -14.76
CA ALA A 45 40.81 10.21 -15.40
C ALA A 45 41.82 9.61 -14.40
N GLN A 46 42.18 10.35 -13.34
CA GLN A 46 43.03 9.84 -12.26
C GLN A 46 42.35 8.69 -11.51
N LEU A 47 41.06 8.83 -11.16
CA LEU A 47 40.30 7.79 -10.49
C LEU A 47 40.16 6.54 -11.37
N THR A 48 39.90 6.71 -12.67
CA THR A 48 39.86 5.58 -13.61
C THR A 48 41.21 4.86 -13.70
N ARG A 49 42.33 5.59 -13.78
CA ARG A 49 43.67 4.98 -13.79
C ARG A 49 44.00 4.24 -12.50
N LEU A 50 43.54 4.74 -11.35
CA LEU A 50 43.71 4.06 -10.05
C LEU A 50 42.94 2.73 -10.02
N VAL A 51 41.70 2.73 -10.50
CA VAL A 51 40.87 1.52 -10.65
C VAL A 51 41.55 0.52 -11.58
N ASP A 52 41.93 0.94 -12.79
CA ASP A 52 42.61 0.08 -13.77
C ASP A 52 43.96 -0.43 -13.25
N GLY A 53 44.65 0.35 -12.42
CA GLY A 53 45.88 -0.03 -11.75
C GLY A 53 45.66 -1.16 -10.74
N LEU A 54 44.68 -1.00 -9.86
CA LEU A 54 44.34 -2.00 -8.85
C LEU A 54 43.77 -3.29 -9.49
N GLU A 55 42.96 -3.16 -10.55
CA GLU A 55 42.48 -4.31 -11.32
C GLU A 55 43.66 -5.10 -11.92
N ARG A 56 44.63 -4.41 -12.54
CA ARG A 56 45.84 -5.05 -13.08
C ARG A 56 46.69 -5.74 -12.01
N GLU A 57 46.76 -5.17 -10.81
CA GLU A 57 47.50 -5.77 -9.69
C GLU A 57 46.87 -7.09 -9.23
N VAL A 58 45.54 -7.13 -9.08
CA VAL A 58 44.81 -8.39 -8.80
C VAL A 58 45.01 -9.42 -9.93
N LEU A 59 45.20 -8.95 -11.17
CA LEU A 59 45.50 -9.76 -12.34
C LEU A 59 46.97 -10.22 -12.47
N GLN A 60 47.85 -9.93 -11.50
CA GLN A 60 49.19 -10.52 -11.44
C GLN A 60 49.16 -11.98 -10.93
N PRO A 61 49.75 -12.96 -11.64
CA PRO A 61 49.60 -14.40 -11.34
C PRO A 61 49.89 -14.80 -9.89
N ASP A 62 50.89 -14.18 -9.29
CA ASP A 62 51.32 -14.37 -7.90
C ASP A 62 50.28 -13.84 -6.89
N VAL A 63 49.73 -12.64 -7.10
CA VAL A 63 48.67 -12.07 -6.25
C VAL A 63 47.40 -12.92 -6.33
N TRP A 64 47.04 -13.36 -7.53
CA TRP A 64 45.87 -14.22 -7.70
C TRP A 64 46.02 -15.58 -7.06
N SER A 65 47.22 -16.16 -7.06
CA SER A 65 47.44 -17.41 -6.33
C SER A 65 47.09 -17.28 -4.85
N CYS A 66 47.33 -16.10 -4.25
CA CYS A 66 46.93 -15.80 -2.87
C CYS A 66 45.42 -15.60 -2.72
N LEU A 67 44.74 -14.98 -3.70
CA LEU A 67 43.31 -14.68 -3.62
C LEU A 67 42.40 -15.83 -4.06
N ARG A 68 42.88 -16.76 -4.88
CA ARG A 68 42.05 -17.72 -5.60
C ARG A 68 41.20 -18.62 -4.68
N HIS A 69 41.72 -18.95 -3.51
CA HIS A 69 41.02 -19.77 -2.51
C HIS A 69 39.74 -19.11 -1.97
N CYS A 70 39.63 -17.77 -2.08
CA CYS A 70 38.45 -17.03 -1.67
C CYS A 70 37.28 -17.13 -2.65
N PHE A 71 37.53 -17.59 -3.89
CA PHE A 71 36.55 -17.59 -4.99
C PHE A 71 36.25 -19.00 -5.51
N LYS A 72 35.03 -19.19 -6.03
CA LYS A 72 34.57 -20.45 -6.63
C LYS A 72 35.40 -20.82 -7.86
N ASP A 73 35.44 -22.12 -8.15
CA ASP A 73 36.42 -22.67 -9.10
C ASP A 73 36.15 -22.37 -10.57
N ASP A 74 34.89 -22.16 -10.90
CA ASP A 74 34.31 -21.96 -12.22
C ASP A 74 34.34 -20.49 -12.68
N GLU A 75 34.72 -19.56 -11.81
CA GLU A 75 34.65 -18.13 -12.10
C GLU A 75 35.87 -17.59 -12.85
N VAL A 76 35.62 -16.69 -13.80
CA VAL A 76 36.67 -16.10 -14.62
C VAL A 76 37.39 -14.99 -13.84
N ARG A 77 38.72 -15.09 -13.82
CA ARG A 77 39.61 -14.18 -13.08
C ARG A 77 39.38 -12.68 -13.32
N ARG A 78 39.17 -12.28 -14.58
CA ARG A 78 39.02 -10.86 -14.96
C ARG A 78 37.74 -10.24 -14.40
N PRO A 79 36.55 -10.83 -14.59
CA PRO A 79 35.33 -10.41 -13.89
C PRO A 79 35.48 -10.30 -12.37
N ILE A 80 36.18 -11.24 -11.73
CA ILE A 80 36.43 -11.17 -10.28
C ILE A 80 37.20 -9.91 -9.90
N ALA A 81 38.34 -9.66 -10.57
CA ALA A 81 39.16 -8.48 -10.31
C ALA A 81 38.36 -7.17 -10.50
N GLU A 82 37.63 -7.06 -11.61
CA GLU A 82 36.80 -5.89 -11.90
C GLU A 82 35.73 -5.65 -10.81
N HIS A 83 34.99 -6.68 -10.41
CA HIS A 83 33.93 -6.53 -9.42
C HIS A 83 34.47 -6.30 -8.01
N LEU A 84 35.59 -6.92 -7.62
CA LEU A 84 36.23 -6.68 -6.32
C LEU A 84 36.68 -5.23 -6.19
N VAL A 85 37.39 -4.72 -7.20
CA VAL A 85 37.88 -3.33 -7.20
C VAL A 85 36.71 -2.35 -7.20
N ARG A 86 35.68 -2.59 -8.01
CA ARG A 86 34.48 -1.74 -8.04
C ARG A 86 33.69 -1.82 -6.73
N GLY A 87 33.59 -3.00 -6.12
CA GLY A 87 32.93 -3.21 -4.83
C GLY A 87 33.63 -2.48 -3.69
N HIS A 88 34.97 -2.44 -3.74
CA HIS A 88 35.79 -1.70 -2.79
C HIS A 88 35.77 -0.20 -3.04
N LEU A 89 35.81 0.24 -4.30
CA LEU A 89 35.59 1.63 -4.68
C LEU A 89 34.23 2.16 -4.18
N ALA A 90 33.18 1.34 -4.26
CA ALA A 90 31.83 1.68 -3.79
C ALA A 90 31.74 1.91 -2.26
N THR A 91 32.81 1.64 -1.51
CA THR A 91 32.86 2.00 -0.07
C THR A 91 33.16 3.48 0.17
N TYR A 92 33.57 4.21 -0.87
CA TYR A 92 33.89 5.63 -0.83
C TYR A 92 32.81 6.49 -1.49
N ALA A 93 32.55 7.67 -0.93
CA ALA A 93 31.56 8.61 -1.49
C ALA A 93 31.87 8.98 -2.94
N VAL A 94 33.14 9.34 -3.22
CA VAL A 94 33.64 9.65 -4.58
C VAL A 94 33.50 8.45 -5.52
N GLY A 95 33.73 7.24 -5.00
CA GLY A 95 33.61 6.01 -5.76
C GLY A 95 32.18 5.70 -6.18
N ILE A 96 31.21 5.89 -5.28
CA ILE A 96 29.78 5.79 -5.61
C ILE A 96 29.39 6.79 -6.69
N ASP A 97 29.83 8.05 -6.56
CA ASP A 97 29.52 9.08 -7.55
C ASP A 97 30.16 8.79 -8.91
N HIS A 98 31.36 8.20 -8.92
CA HIS A 98 32.02 7.73 -10.13
C HIS A 98 31.30 6.55 -10.78
N LEU A 99 30.88 5.55 -10.00
CA LEU A 99 30.15 4.39 -10.54
C LEU A 99 28.74 4.77 -11.03
N LYS A 100 28.20 5.90 -10.55
CA LYS A 100 26.95 6.48 -11.05
C LYS A 100 27.11 7.23 -12.36
N THR A 101 28.31 7.62 -12.78
CA THR A 101 28.53 8.33 -14.03
C THR A 101 28.79 7.34 -15.18
N GLY A 102 28.04 7.49 -16.28
CA GLY A 102 28.18 6.64 -17.48
C GLY A 102 27.33 5.36 -17.48
N PRO A 103 27.62 4.39 -18.38
CA PRO A 103 26.80 3.18 -18.59
C PRO A 103 26.85 2.16 -17.43
N LEU A 104 27.61 2.46 -16.37
CA LEU A 104 27.79 1.62 -15.19
C LEU A 104 26.75 1.88 -14.09
N HIS A 105 25.93 2.94 -14.22
CA HIS A 105 24.90 3.31 -13.25
C HIS A 105 23.96 2.15 -12.90
N GLU A 106 23.47 1.43 -13.91
CA GLU A 106 22.56 0.28 -13.74
C GLU A 106 23.24 -0.89 -13.01
N ARG A 107 24.57 -0.97 -13.05
CA ARG A 107 25.33 -2.11 -12.49
C ARG A 107 25.62 -1.96 -11.00
N LEU A 108 25.62 -0.74 -10.45
CA LEU A 108 25.95 -0.50 -9.04
C LEU A 108 25.11 -1.34 -8.07
N GLY A 109 23.81 -1.50 -8.35
CA GLY A 109 22.89 -2.32 -7.54
C GLY A 109 23.15 -3.83 -7.60
N THR A 110 24.06 -4.28 -8.47
CA THR A 110 24.41 -5.70 -8.66
C THR A 110 25.85 -6.03 -8.29
N VAL A 111 26.73 -5.03 -8.16
CA VAL A 111 28.17 -5.24 -7.85
C VAL A 111 28.35 -6.08 -6.60
N ALA A 112 27.66 -5.72 -5.52
CA ALA A 112 27.75 -6.44 -4.25
C ALA A 112 27.29 -7.89 -4.37
N SER A 113 26.16 -8.15 -5.02
CA SER A 113 25.67 -9.51 -5.25
C SER A 113 26.62 -10.33 -6.13
N HIS A 114 27.26 -9.73 -7.14
CA HIS A 114 28.25 -10.43 -7.95
C HIS A 114 29.50 -10.79 -7.13
N VAL A 115 30.08 -9.81 -6.41
CA VAL A 115 31.25 -10.07 -5.56
C VAL A 115 30.97 -11.20 -4.59
N ILE A 116 29.86 -11.12 -3.85
CA ILE A 116 29.48 -12.12 -2.85
C ILE A 116 29.16 -13.46 -3.51
N GLY A 117 28.46 -13.44 -4.65
CA GLY A 117 28.09 -14.64 -5.40
C GLY A 117 29.29 -15.45 -5.92
N MET A 118 30.43 -14.79 -6.15
CA MET A 118 31.69 -15.42 -6.59
C MET A 118 32.52 -15.99 -5.42
N LEU A 119 32.24 -15.62 -4.17
CA LEU A 119 32.98 -16.12 -3.01
C LEU A 119 32.70 -17.60 -2.74
N THR A 120 33.67 -18.30 -2.16
CA THR A 120 33.44 -19.64 -1.62
C THR A 120 32.52 -19.59 -0.40
N GLN A 121 31.84 -20.70 -0.12
CA GLN A 121 30.97 -20.80 1.06
C GLN A 121 31.74 -20.54 2.36
N ALA A 122 33.00 -20.99 2.45
CA ALA A 122 33.85 -20.78 3.62
C ALA A 122 34.11 -19.29 3.90
N VAL A 123 34.39 -18.48 2.87
CA VAL A 123 34.57 -17.03 3.04
C VAL A 123 33.26 -16.35 3.41
N ARG A 124 32.14 -16.75 2.81
CA ARG A 124 30.82 -16.23 3.17
C ARG A 124 30.50 -16.53 4.64
N ASP A 125 30.78 -17.74 5.11
CA ASP A 125 30.49 -18.14 6.50
C ASP A 125 31.41 -17.43 7.50
N ASP A 126 32.67 -17.15 7.14
CA ASP A 126 33.57 -16.32 7.95
C ASP A 126 33.07 -14.87 8.05
N ILE A 127 32.60 -14.27 6.95
CA ILE A 127 31.95 -12.93 6.98
C ILE A 127 30.81 -12.91 8.01
N VAL A 128 29.95 -13.92 7.99
CA VAL A 128 28.79 -14.01 8.89
C VAL A 128 29.20 -14.29 10.35
N ALA A 129 30.18 -15.18 10.57
CA ALA A 129 30.66 -15.54 11.91
C ALA A 129 31.25 -14.33 12.64
N ARG A 130 31.92 -13.42 11.92
CA ARG A 130 32.53 -12.20 12.48
C ARG A 130 31.50 -11.25 13.09
N TRP A 131 30.25 -11.24 12.65
CA TRP A 131 29.20 -10.40 13.23
C TRP A 131 28.79 -10.84 14.64
N SER A 132 28.93 -12.13 14.95
CA SER A 132 28.51 -12.70 16.24
C SER A 132 29.61 -12.65 17.31
N ASN A 133 30.88 -12.55 16.91
CA ASN A 133 32.01 -12.78 17.81
C ASN A 133 32.66 -11.52 18.39
N GLY A 134 32.12 -10.32 18.13
CA GLY A 134 32.51 -9.05 18.80
C GLY A 134 33.98 -8.62 18.65
N GLY A 135 34.81 -9.42 17.98
CA GLY A 135 36.23 -9.19 17.79
C GLY A 135 36.52 -8.74 16.36
N ALA A 136 36.86 -7.45 16.23
CA ALA A 136 37.39 -6.76 15.04
C ALA A 136 36.41 -6.34 13.94
N THR A 137 36.21 -5.01 13.84
CA THR A 137 36.22 -4.11 12.65
C THR A 137 35.51 -4.49 11.35
N SER A 138 34.78 -5.60 11.28
CA SER A 138 34.35 -6.19 10.00
C SER A 138 33.12 -5.55 9.37
N LEU A 139 32.39 -4.71 10.11
CA LEU A 139 31.17 -4.05 9.64
C LEU A 139 31.25 -2.54 9.88
N ARG A 140 31.08 -1.77 8.81
CA ARG A 140 31.20 -0.30 8.86
C ARG A 140 30.01 0.35 8.18
N LEU A 141 29.66 1.55 8.62
CA LEU A 141 28.75 2.42 7.89
C LEU A 141 29.59 3.42 7.08
N THR A 142 29.39 3.46 5.77
CA THR A 142 30.09 4.44 4.91
C THR A 142 29.50 5.83 5.08
N ASP A 143 30.22 6.88 4.65
CA ASP A 143 29.73 8.27 4.65
C ASP A 143 28.42 8.45 3.88
N ARG A 144 28.17 7.57 2.90
CA ARG A 144 26.93 7.53 2.10
C ARG A 144 25.85 6.64 2.72
N GLN A 145 26.02 6.21 3.97
CA GLN A 145 25.08 5.41 4.76
C GLN A 145 24.81 4.01 4.17
N TYR A 146 25.81 3.40 3.54
CA TYR A 146 25.76 2.00 3.14
C TYR A 146 26.48 1.13 4.15
N LEU A 147 25.91 -0.04 4.46
CA LEU A 147 26.62 -1.08 5.19
C LEU A 147 27.76 -1.61 4.32
N CYS A 148 28.92 -1.78 4.93
CA CYS A 148 30.14 -2.24 4.28
C CYS A 148 30.73 -3.39 5.07
N VAL A 149 31.12 -4.46 4.38
CA VAL A 149 31.78 -5.64 4.96
C VAL A 149 33.18 -5.80 4.41
N ASP A 150 34.10 -6.20 5.27
CA ASP A 150 35.42 -6.68 4.85
C ASP A 150 35.30 -8.08 4.24
N ILE A 151 36.05 -8.37 3.18
CA ILE A 151 36.14 -9.71 2.59
C ILE A 151 37.38 -10.40 3.19
N PRO A 152 37.21 -11.46 4.00
CA PRO A 152 38.29 -12.19 4.65
C PRO A 152 39.44 -12.54 3.70
N ASP A 153 40.67 -12.41 4.22
CA ASP A 153 41.92 -12.77 3.54
C ASP A 153 42.24 -12.04 2.22
N THR A 154 41.39 -11.09 1.79
CA THR A 154 41.62 -10.31 0.57
C THR A 154 42.05 -8.86 0.82
N GLY A 155 41.70 -8.30 1.98
CA GLY A 155 41.87 -6.86 2.28
C GLY A 155 40.87 -5.95 1.55
N PHE A 156 40.08 -6.49 0.61
CA PHE A 156 39.02 -5.75 -0.06
C PHE A 156 37.81 -5.59 0.86
N ARG A 157 36.97 -4.62 0.49
CA ARG A 157 35.72 -4.32 1.16
C ARG A 157 34.59 -4.30 0.14
N CYS A 158 33.37 -4.54 0.59
CA CYS A 158 32.20 -4.52 -0.27
C CYS A 158 31.07 -3.71 0.38
N ALA A 159 30.65 -2.64 -0.29
CA ALA A 159 29.43 -1.93 0.09
C ALA A 159 28.19 -2.74 -0.32
N LEU A 160 27.32 -3.07 0.64
CA LEU A 160 26.15 -3.93 0.47
C LEU A 160 24.98 -3.15 -0.16
N ILE A 161 25.10 -2.86 -1.45
CA ILE A 161 24.14 -2.07 -2.22
C ILE A 161 23.20 -2.96 -3.05
N GLY A 162 21.94 -2.55 -3.17
CA GLY A 162 20.94 -3.20 -4.00
C GLY A 162 20.59 -4.60 -3.49
N ASN A 163 20.84 -5.63 -4.31
CA ASN A 163 20.41 -7.00 -4.01
C ASN A 163 21.39 -7.81 -3.14
N ALA A 164 22.26 -7.14 -2.38
CA ALA A 164 23.35 -7.75 -1.61
C ALA A 164 22.89 -8.79 -0.57
N PHE A 165 21.69 -8.66 -0.02
CA PHE A 165 21.13 -9.61 0.96
C PHE A 165 20.18 -10.64 0.34
N GLY A 166 19.90 -10.54 -0.96
CA GLY A 166 19.02 -11.45 -1.67
C GLY A 166 19.65 -12.82 -1.96
N LYS A 167 18.91 -13.68 -2.68
CA LYS A 167 19.33 -15.04 -3.06
C LYS A 167 20.66 -15.10 -3.83
N SER A 168 20.95 -14.08 -4.63
CA SER A 168 22.20 -13.97 -5.41
C SER A 168 23.33 -13.26 -4.66
N GLY A 169 23.11 -12.85 -3.40
CA GLY A 169 24.11 -12.21 -2.55
C GLY A 169 24.41 -13.06 -1.32
N LEU A 170 24.41 -12.46 -0.12
CA LEU A 170 24.72 -13.14 1.13
C LEU A 170 23.73 -14.24 1.51
N CYS A 171 22.50 -14.14 1.00
CA CYS A 171 21.40 -15.08 1.21
C CYS A 171 21.30 -15.51 2.69
N LEU A 172 21.10 -14.53 3.57
CA LEU A 172 21.12 -14.74 5.01
C LEU A 172 19.92 -15.59 5.46
N THR A 173 20.18 -16.50 6.39
CA THR A 173 19.12 -17.12 7.20
C THR A 173 18.55 -16.11 8.20
N GLN A 174 17.40 -16.42 8.79
CA GLN A 174 16.76 -15.55 9.78
C GLN A 174 17.66 -15.25 10.98
N ARG A 175 18.38 -16.27 11.46
CA ARG A 175 19.32 -16.12 12.58
C ARG A 175 20.50 -15.24 12.24
N GLU A 176 21.07 -15.40 11.04
CA GLU A 176 22.21 -14.58 10.60
C GLU A 176 21.80 -13.13 10.34
N ALA A 177 20.63 -12.90 9.76
CA ALA A 177 20.08 -11.56 9.59
C ALA A 177 19.82 -10.88 10.95
N THR A 178 19.33 -11.64 11.93
CA THR A 178 19.15 -11.16 13.31
C THR A 178 20.48 -10.83 13.97
N SER A 179 21.47 -11.72 13.88
CA SER A 179 22.83 -11.45 14.37
C SER A 179 23.42 -10.19 13.73
N LEU A 180 23.23 -9.99 12.42
CA LEU A 180 23.68 -8.77 11.73
C LEU A 180 22.97 -7.52 12.26
N LEU A 181 21.64 -7.55 12.42
CA LEU A 181 20.89 -6.41 12.96
C LEU A 181 21.34 -6.03 14.38
N LEU A 182 21.76 -7.00 15.18
CA LEU A 182 22.27 -6.80 16.55
C LEU A 182 23.77 -6.49 16.61
N ALA A 183 24.51 -6.68 15.52
CA ALA A 183 25.94 -6.41 15.47
C ALA A 183 26.24 -4.92 15.68
N GLN A 184 27.35 -4.64 16.37
CA GLN A 184 27.85 -3.27 16.54
C GLN A 184 28.63 -2.83 15.30
N LEU A 185 28.47 -1.57 14.93
CA LEU A 185 29.23 -0.95 13.84
C LEU A 185 30.63 -0.54 14.33
N ASP A 186 31.64 -0.73 13.49
CA ASP A 186 33.01 -0.32 13.80
C ASP A 186 33.10 1.20 14.00
N GLY A 187 33.69 1.60 15.13
CA GLY A 187 33.86 3.00 15.50
C GLY A 187 32.59 3.73 15.97
N GLU A 188 31.44 3.06 16.06
CA GLU A 188 30.19 3.65 16.54
C GLU A 188 29.55 2.83 17.67
N PRO A 189 29.00 3.46 18.73
CA PRO A 189 28.36 2.75 19.84
C PRO A 189 26.94 2.24 19.50
N MET A 190 26.62 2.08 18.21
CA MET A 190 25.27 1.74 17.74
C MET A 190 25.24 0.42 16.97
N THR A 191 24.09 -0.27 17.06
CA THR A 191 23.83 -1.49 16.30
C THR A 191 23.41 -1.18 14.87
N VAL A 192 23.50 -2.18 14.00
CA VAL A 192 22.98 -2.08 12.62
C VAL A 192 21.51 -1.72 12.62
N LEU A 193 20.68 -2.35 13.46
CA LEU A 193 19.24 -2.08 13.54
C LEU A 193 18.94 -0.59 13.74
N ARG A 194 19.65 0.07 14.66
CA ARG A 194 19.49 1.52 14.89
C ARG A 194 19.96 2.36 13.71
N ALA A 195 20.97 1.90 12.97
CA ALA A 195 21.48 2.57 11.78
C ALA A 195 20.57 2.38 10.57
N MET A 196 19.70 1.37 10.57
CA MET A 196 18.88 1.01 9.41
C MET A 196 17.94 2.12 8.95
N SER A 197 17.49 3.02 9.84
CA SER A 197 16.69 4.18 9.43
C SER A 197 17.45 5.09 8.44
N ARG A 198 18.76 5.29 8.70
CA ARG A 198 19.66 6.04 7.81
C ARG A 198 19.95 5.27 6.53
N VAL A 199 20.17 3.96 6.64
CA VAL A 199 20.43 3.09 5.48
C VAL A 199 19.20 3.04 4.57
N ALA A 200 18.00 2.89 5.12
CA ALA A 200 16.74 2.82 4.38
C ALA A 200 16.50 4.08 3.53
N ALA A 201 16.77 5.26 4.08
CA ALA A 201 16.61 6.53 3.38
C ALA A 201 17.46 6.65 2.10
N ARG A 202 18.60 5.95 2.02
CA ARG A 202 19.51 5.95 0.87
C ARG A 202 19.42 4.69 0.03
N ASN A 203 19.10 3.56 0.64
CA ASN A 203 19.09 2.23 0.05
C ASN A 203 17.95 1.37 0.64
N PRO A 204 16.69 1.70 0.30
CA PRO A 204 15.54 0.99 0.84
C PRO A 204 15.50 -0.47 0.36
N VAL A 205 16.14 -0.79 -0.78
CA VAL A 205 16.21 -2.15 -1.32
C VAL A 205 17.04 -3.08 -0.44
N SER A 206 18.28 -2.69 -0.11
CA SER A 206 19.12 -3.50 0.80
C SER A 206 18.48 -3.59 2.17
N ALA A 207 17.93 -2.47 2.68
CA ALA A 207 17.28 -2.44 3.98
C ALA A 207 16.09 -3.41 4.04
N GLY A 208 15.24 -3.37 3.02
CA GLY A 208 14.09 -4.27 2.91
C GLY A 208 14.49 -5.73 2.79
N GLN A 209 15.57 -6.07 2.07
CA GLN A 209 16.04 -7.46 2.01
C GLN A 209 16.59 -7.98 3.33
N LEU A 210 17.30 -7.14 4.09
CA LEU A 210 17.77 -7.52 5.41
C LEU A 210 16.60 -7.75 6.37
N LEU A 211 15.61 -6.84 6.38
CA LEU A 211 14.40 -7.01 7.18
C LEU A 211 13.58 -8.22 6.75
N HIS A 212 13.45 -8.46 5.45
CA HIS A 212 12.80 -9.65 4.91
C HIS A 212 13.52 -10.94 5.33
N ALA A 213 14.83 -10.92 5.50
CA ALA A 213 15.56 -12.09 5.99
C ALA A 213 15.33 -12.27 7.51
N ALA A 214 15.30 -11.18 8.28
CA ALA A 214 15.09 -11.21 9.73
C ALA A 214 13.64 -11.54 10.14
N ILE A 215 12.67 -11.09 9.35
CA ILE A 215 11.25 -11.47 9.45
C ILE A 215 11.11 -12.81 8.73
N GLY A 216 10.86 -13.89 9.47
CA GLY A 216 10.72 -15.22 8.92
C GLY A 216 9.63 -15.31 7.85
N PRO A 217 9.60 -16.36 7.01
CA PRO A 217 8.60 -16.51 5.95
C PRO A 217 7.15 -16.57 6.49
N ASP A 218 6.97 -16.96 7.74
CA ASP A 218 5.71 -16.96 8.48
C ASP A 218 5.36 -15.62 9.16
N GLY A 219 6.23 -14.61 9.03
CA GLY A 219 6.11 -13.32 9.70
C GLY A 219 6.66 -13.31 11.13
N SER A 220 7.27 -14.40 11.60
CA SER A 220 7.86 -14.47 12.94
C SER A 220 9.13 -13.64 13.05
N LEU A 221 9.40 -13.15 14.26
CA LEU A 221 10.64 -12.47 14.61
C LEU A 221 11.35 -13.28 15.69
N LEU A 222 12.67 -13.38 15.61
CA LEU A 222 13.45 -13.96 16.70
C LEU A 222 13.37 -13.07 17.95
N PRO A 223 13.32 -13.65 19.16
CA PRO A 223 13.00 -12.93 20.39
C PRO A 223 14.02 -11.85 20.78
N GLU A 224 15.22 -11.88 20.21
CA GLU A 224 16.29 -10.92 20.46
C GLU A 224 16.05 -9.54 19.81
N LEU A 225 15.14 -9.45 18.84
CA LEU A 225 14.80 -8.18 18.18
C LEU A 225 13.55 -7.56 18.80
N ASP A 226 13.59 -6.25 19.06
CA ASP A 226 12.42 -5.51 19.51
C ASP A 226 11.37 -5.44 18.37
N PRO A 227 10.19 -6.05 18.54
CA PRO A 227 9.16 -6.04 17.51
C PRO A 227 8.63 -4.64 17.19
N ALA A 228 8.65 -3.69 18.13
CA ALA A 228 8.17 -2.32 17.90
C ALA A 228 9.16 -1.52 17.03
N GLU A 229 10.46 -1.65 17.30
CA GLU A 229 11.52 -1.02 16.50
C GLU A 229 11.50 -1.57 15.07
N VAL A 230 11.44 -2.90 14.92
CA VAL A 230 11.35 -3.57 13.61
C VAL A 230 10.09 -3.16 12.85
N CYS A 231 8.95 -3.04 13.54
CA CYS A 231 7.69 -2.62 12.91
C CYS A 231 7.75 -1.20 12.35
N THR A 232 8.31 -0.26 13.10
CA THR A 232 8.47 1.12 12.67
C THR A 232 9.39 1.21 11.45
N LEU A 233 10.50 0.47 11.49
CA LEU A 233 11.47 0.44 10.41
C LEU A 233 10.92 -0.26 9.16
N ALA A 234 10.21 -1.39 9.31
CA ALA A 234 9.58 -2.11 8.20
C ALA A 234 8.56 -1.24 7.46
N ALA A 235 7.71 -0.52 8.21
CA ALA A 235 6.76 0.43 7.62
C ALA A 235 7.49 1.51 6.79
N SER A 236 8.51 2.14 7.38
CA SER A 236 9.28 3.17 6.70
C SER A 236 9.98 2.67 5.44
N VAL A 237 10.54 1.46 5.47
CA VAL A 237 11.19 0.84 4.31
C VAL A 237 10.17 0.55 3.20
N LEU A 238 8.99 0.03 3.53
CA LEU A 238 7.95 -0.26 2.55
C LEU A 238 7.42 1.02 1.90
N ASP A 239 7.23 2.09 2.67
CA ASP A 239 6.84 3.41 2.16
C ASP A 239 7.87 3.94 1.15
N MET A 240 9.17 3.79 1.45
CA MET A 240 10.27 4.21 0.56
C MET A 240 10.40 3.35 -0.70
N LEU A 241 10.08 2.06 -0.63
CA LEU A 241 10.05 1.18 -1.81
C LEU A 241 8.88 1.49 -2.73
N GLY A 242 7.79 2.04 -2.19
CA GLY A 242 6.56 2.35 -2.91
C GLY A 242 5.87 1.10 -3.49
N PRO A 243 4.73 1.26 -4.18
CA PRO A 243 3.92 0.14 -4.66
C PRO A 243 4.55 -0.63 -5.83
N ASN A 244 5.51 -0.03 -6.55
CA ASN A 244 6.25 -0.69 -7.64
C ASN A 244 7.48 -1.46 -7.13
N GLY A 245 7.81 -1.34 -5.83
CA GLY A 245 8.95 -2.01 -5.24
C GLY A 245 8.66 -3.48 -4.91
N LYS A 246 9.41 -4.41 -5.52
CA LYS A 246 9.52 -5.85 -5.19
C LYS A 246 8.21 -6.68 -5.33
N SER A 247 8.38 -7.99 -5.46
CA SER A 247 7.30 -8.95 -5.75
C SER A 247 6.41 -9.25 -4.55
N VAL A 248 5.26 -9.91 -4.80
CA VAL A 248 4.39 -10.44 -3.73
C VAL A 248 5.13 -11.33 -2.74
N ALA A 249 6.02 -12.20 -3.23
CA ALA A 249 6.82 -13.07 -2.37
C ALA A 249 7.70 -12.30 -1.37
N PHE A 250 8.14 -11.09 -1.74
CA PHE A 250 8.89 -10.22 -0.85
C PHE A 250 7.99 -9.49 0.17
N ARG A 251 6.74 -9.21 -0.17
CA ARG A 251 5.81 -8.48 0.72
C ARG A 251 5.11 -9.39 1.72
N GLU A 252 4.94 -10.68 1.38
CA GLU A 252 4.21 -11.66 2.19
C GLU A 252 4.69 -11.75 3.66
N PRO A 253 6.01 -11.85 3.96
CA PRO A 253 6.49 -11.91 5.34
C PRO A 253 6.14 -10.66 6.16
N PHE A 254 6.23 -9.47 5.56
CA PHE A 254 5.87 -8.22 6.22
C PHE A 254 4.38 -8.15 6.55
N ALA A 255 3.51 -8.60 5.63
CA ALA A 255 2.06 -8.62 5.87
C ALA A 255 1.70 -9.52 7.07
N ARG A 256 2.34 -10.71 7.14
CA ARG A 256 2.18 -11.63 8.27
C ARG A 256 2.72 -11.05 9.57
N PHE A 257 3.87 -10.37 9.51
CA PHE A 257 4.47 -9.71 10.68
C PHE A 257 3.56 -8.60 11.23
N PHE A 258 3.01 -7.72 10.39
CA PHE A 258 2.06 -6.70 10.83
C PHE A 258 0.80 -7.32 11.45
N ALA A 259 0.25 -8.38 10.84
CA ALA A 259 -0.88 -9.12 11.39
C ALA A 259 -0.56 -9.73 12.77
N TRP A 260 0.62 -10.35 12.93
CA TRP A 260 1.07 -10.86 14.22
C TRP A 260 1.18 -9.76 15.29
N ARG A 261 1.59 -8.55 14.89
CA ARG A 261 1.64 -7.34 15.73
C ARG A 261 0.28 -6.68 15.99
N LYS A 262 -0.81 -7.22 15.45
CA LYS A 262 -2.15 -6.61 15.50
C LYS A 262 -2.21 -5.22 14.84
N ASP A 263 -1.32 -4.96 13.89
CA ASP A 263 -1.42 -3.82 12.98
C ASP A 263 -2.20 -4.23 11.74
N ASP A 264 -3.49 -4.48 11.94
CA ASP A 264 -4.39 -4.98 10.91
C ASP A 264 -4.55 -3.99 9.75
N GLY A 265 -4.44 -2.68 10.02
CA GLY A 265 -4.48 -1.64 8.96
C GLY A 265 -3.34 -1.79 7.96
N ARG A 266 -2.09 -1.89 8.43
CA ARG A 266 -0.93 -2.09 7.54
C ARG A 266 -0.94 -3.46 6.87
N ALA A 267 -1.32 -4.51 7.61
CA ALA A 267 -1.46 -5.84 7.02
C ALA A 267 -2.48 -5.82 5.87
N ALA A 268 -3.63 -5.18 6.06
CA ALA A 268 -4.69 -5.06 5.06
C ALA A 268 -4.24 -4.31 3.80
N GLU A 269 -3.60 -3.15 3.96
CA GLU A 269 -3.11 -2.36 2.82
C GLU A 269 -2.02 -3.10 2.05
N LEU A 270 -1.09 -3.77 2.74
CA LEU A 270 -0.05 -4.54 2.07
C LEU A 270 -0.61 -5.74 1.29
N ARG A 271 -1.66 -6.39 1.80
CA ARG A 271 -2.40 -7.46 1.10
C ARG A 271 -3.11 -6.93 -0.15
N LYS A 272 -3.74 -5.76 -0.05
CA LYS A 272 -4.38 -5.07 -1.16
C LYS A 272 -3.37 -4.66 -2.24
N GLU A 273 -2.18 -4.18 -1.85
CA GLU A 273 -1.09 -3.91 -2.78
C GLU A 273 -0.59 -5.18 -3.48
N MET A 274 -0.44 -6.29 -2.75
CA MET A 274 -0.07 -7.58 -3.35
C MET A 274 -1.10 -8.05 -4.38
N ALA A 275 -2.40 -7.90 -4.09
CA ALA A 275 -3.45 -8.20 -5.06
C ALA A 275 -3.35 -7.32 -6.32
N HIS A 276 -3.02 -6.03 -6.15
CA HIS A 276 -2.81 -5.10 -7.26
C HIS A 276 -1.56 -5.45 -8.10
N ILE A 277 -0.45 -5.82 -7.47
CA ILE A 277 0.77 -6.27 -8.14
C ILE A 277 0.47 -7.51 -8.99
N LEU A 278 -0.24 -8.49 -8.44
CA LEU A 278 -0.65 -9.69 -9.19
C LEU A 278 -1.54 -9.30 -10.37
N SER A 279 -2.59 -8.51 -10.14
CA SER A 279 -3.51 -8.08 -11.20
C SER A 279 -2.81 -7.38 -12.37
N ARG A 280 -1.76 -6.59 -12.10
CA ARG A 280 -0.95 -5.94 -13.13
C ARG A 280 -0.06 -6.88 -13.93
N GLN A 281 0.27 -8.06 -13.40
CA GLN A 281 1.06 -9.09 -14.08
C GLN A 281 0.20 -9.97 -15.00
N LEU A 282 -1.13 -9.86 -14.95
CA LEU A 282 -2.04 -10.65 -15.79
C LEU A 282 -1.78 -10.47 -17.31
N PRO A 283 -1.53 -9.26 -17.85
CA PRO A 283 -1.23 -9.07 -19.27
C PRO A 283 0.13 -9.67 -19.69
N ASP A 284 1.05 -9.89 -18.74
CA ASP A 284 2.38 -10.44 -18.98
C ASP A 284 2.40 -11.98 -18.96
N LEU A 285 1.25 -12.63 -18.72
CA LEU A 285 1.15 -14.09 -18.76
C LEU A 285 1.43 -14.61 -20.19
N PRO A 286 2.15 -15.73 -20.33
CA PRO A 286 2.47 -16.29 -21.65
C PRO A 286 1.23 -16.53 -22.50
N SER A 287 1.31 -16.10 -23.76
CA SER A 287 0.24 -16.25 -24.76
C SER A 287 0.10 -17.68 -25.29
N ARG A 288 0.90 -18.63 -24.78
CA ARG A 288 0.92 -20.04 -25.19
C ARG A 288 1.12 -20.94 -23.96
N ALA A 289 0.60 -22.17 -24.05
CA ALA A 289 0.80 -23.20 -23.05
C ALA A 289 2.31 -23.43 -22.81
N ILE A 290 2.68 -23.65 -21.55
CA ILE A 290 4.08 -23.83 -21.17
C ILE A 290 4.32 -25.31 -20.92
N ALA A 291 5.36 -25.84 -21.55
CA ALA A 291 5.86 -27.17 -21.23
C ALA A 291 6.52 -27.13 -19.84
N LEU A 292 5.97 -27.90 -18.89
CA LEU A 292 6.59 -28.16 -17.61
C LEU A 292 7.76 -29.15 -17.80
N ARG A 293 8.67 -29.18 -16.82
CA ARG A 293 9.89 -30.02 -16.87
C ARG A 293 9.60 -31.52 -17.04
N ASP A 294 8.39 -31.97 -16.71
CA ASP A 294 7.97 -33.36 -16.77
C ASP A 294 7.16 -33.70 -18.04
N GLY A 295 7.18 -32.83 -19.06
CA GLY A 295 6.47 -33.06 -20.34
C GLY A 295 4.96 -32.80 -20.28
N GLN A 296 4.43 -32.42 -19.13
CA GLN A 296 3.07 -31.91 -18.97
C GLN A 296 2.98 -30.48 -19.49
N PHE A 297 1.88 -30.13 -20.16
CA PHE A 297 1.62 -28.76 -20.59
C PHE A 297 0.63 -28.12 -19.63
N LEU A 298 1.01 -27.00 -19.03
CA LEU A 298 0.06 -26.19 -18.27
C LEU A 298 -0.77 -25.39 -19.27
N ALA A 299 -2.08 -25.63 -19.28
CA ALA A 299 -2.96 -24.94 -20.21
C ALA A 299 -3.07 -23.46 -19.83
N LEU A 300 -3.25 -22.60 -20.84
CA LEU A 300 -3.35 -21.15 -20.63
C LEU A 300 -4.55 -20.79 -19.75
N CYS A 301 -5.65 -21.55 -19.84
CA CYS A 301 -6.81 -21.41 -18.95
C CYS A 301 -6.44 -21.70 -17.48
N GLU A 302 -5.71 -22.79 -17.22
CA GLU A 302 -5.28 -23.17 -15.86
C GLU A 302 -4.35 -22.12 -15.25
N MET A 303 -3.45 -21.54 -16.06
CA MET A 303 -2.60 -20.43 -15.62
C MET A 303 -3.42 -19.19 -15.22
N ARG A 304 -4.41 -18.82 -16.03
CA ARG A 304 -5.29 -17.67 -15.73
C ARG A 304 -6.15 -17.95 -14.50
N THR A 305 -6.68 -19.15 -14.34
CA THR A 305 -7.42 -19.60 -13.16
C THR A 305 -6.56 -19.51 -11.90
N ALA A 306 -5.35 -20.07 -11.91
CA ALA A 306 -4.44 -20.00 -10.77
C ALA A 306 -4.06 -18.55 -10.43
N HIS A 307 -3.86 -17.71 -11.44
CA HIS A 307 -3.56 -16.30 -11.25
C HIS A 307 -4.72 -15.54 -10.58
N TRP A 308 -5.96 -15.67 -11.11
CA TRP A 308 -7.14 -15.06 -10.51
C TRP A 308 -7.43 -15.58 -9.10
N THR A 309 -7.15 -16.86 -8.85
CA THR A 309 -7.22 -17.44 -7.51
C THR A 309 -6.29 -16.72 -6.54
N ASN A 310 -5.02 -16.51 -6.94
CA ASN A 310 -4.06 -15.79 -6.10
C ASN A 310 -4.44 -14.33 -5.85
N VAL A 311 -4.95 -13.62 -6.86
CA VAL A 311 -5.48 -12.26 -6.70
C VAL A 311 -6.63 -12.25 -5.70
N GLY A 312 -7.59 -13.18 -5.86
CA GLY A 312 -8.75 -13.34 -4.98
C GLY A 312 -8.36 -13.62 -3.53
N ILE A 313 -7.39 -14.51 -3.30
CA ILE A 313 -6.88 -14.82 -1.95
C ILE A 313 -6.30 -13.57 -1.28
N GLN A 314 -5.51 -12.76 -1.99
CA GLN A 314 -4.92 -11.55 -1.40
C GLN A 314 -5.98 -10.50 -1.06
N HIS A 315 -7.01 -10.34 -1.90
CA HIS A 315 -8.18 -9.51 -1.56
C HIS A 315 -8.94 -10.06 -0.34
N ALA A 316 -9.17 -11.37 -0.25
CA ALA A 316 -9.88 -11.98 0.88
C ALA A 316 -9.12 -11.80 2.20
N LEU A 317 -7.78 -11.94 2.18
CA LEU A 317 -6.93 -11.68 3.33
C LEU A 317 -6.91 -10.19 3.71
N SER A 318 -6.87 -9.30 2.72
CA SER A 318 -7.00 -7.85 2.96
C SER A 318 -8.34 -7.52 3.63
N ALA A 319 -9.44 -8.11 3.15
CA ALA A 319 -10.77 -7.92 3.71
C ALA A 319 -10.87 -8.38 5.16
N LEU A 320 -10.25 -9.51 5.49
CA LEU A 320 -10.16 -10.05 6.84
C LEU A 320 -9.49 -9.05 7.80
N HIS A 321 -8.33 -8.52 7.41
CA HIS A 321 -7.60 -7.55 8.24
C HIS A 321 -8.35 -6.22 8.36
N PHE A 322 -8.95 -5.69 7.29
CA PHE A 322 -9.80 -4.49 7.42
C PHE A 322 -10.98 -4.71 8.37
N ARG A 323 -11.57 -5.91 8.38
CA ARG A 323 -12.65 -6.26 9.31
C ARG A 323 -12.17 -6.22 10.76
N ASP A 324 -11.03 -6.86 11.02
CA ASP A 324 -10.45 -6.96 12.35
C ASP A 324 -9.94 -5.59 12.85
N GLY A 325 -9.50 -4.72 11.92
CA GLY A 325 -9.22 -3.29 12.16
C GLY A 325 -10.45 -2.38 12.23
N HIS A 326 -11.67 -2.92 12.31
CA HIS A 326 -12.94 -2.18 12.40
C HIS A 326 -13.21 -1.19 11.25
N LEU A 327 -12.78 -1.51 10.03
CA LEU A 327 -12.98 -0.74 8.80
C LEU A 327 -13.96 -1.45 7.85
N PRO A 328 -15.29 -1.42 8.13
CA PRO A 328 -16.28 -2.24 7.43
C PRO A 328 -16.43 -1.90 5.94
N ARG A 329 -16.30 -0.63 5.54
CA ARG A 329 -16.38 -0.24 4.12
C ARG A 329 -15.23 -0.84 3.33
N GLN A 330 -14.00 -0.67 3.80
CA GLN A 330 -12.81 -1.24 3.17
C GLN A 330 -12.88 -2.77 3.14
N SER A 331 -13.31 -3.40 4.23
CA SER A 331 -13.50 -4.85 4.29
C SER A 331 -14.51 -5.34 3.26
N ALA A 332 -15.69 -4.69 3.17
CA ALA A 332 -16.71 -5.01 2.19
C ALA A 332 -16.16 -4.96 0.76
N ILE A 333 -15.51 -3.85 0.39
CA ILE A 333 -14.91 -3.64 -0.93
C ILE A 333 -13.93 -4.77 -1.29
N GLN A 334 -13.06 -5.16 -0.35
CA GLN A 334 -12.09 -6.21 -0.61
C GLN A 334 -12.73 -7.59 -0.69
N TYR A 335 -13.77 -7.89 0.10
CA TYR A 335 -14.53 -9.13 -0.03
C TYR A 335 -15.23 -9.24 -1.39
N LEU A 336 -15.84 -8.15 -1.88
CA LEU A 336 -16.46 -8.11 -3.19
C LEU A 336 -15.42 -8.32 -4.30
N ARG A 337 -14.27 -7.65 -4.24
CA ARG A 337 -13.15 -7.85 -5.19
C ARG A 337 -12.68 -9.31 -5.20
N ALA A 338 -12.55 -9.92 -4.01
CA ALA A 338 -12.16 -11.31 -3.89
C ALA A 338 -13.20 -12.25 -4.53
N GLY A 339 -14.49 -12.03 -4.27
CA GLY A 339 -15.59 -12.78 -4.88
C GLY A 339 -15.58 -12.70 -6.41
N VAL A 340 -15.40 -11.51 -6.98
CA VAL A 340 -15.34 -11.33 -8.45
C VAL A 340 -14.14 -12.08 -9.04
N CYS A 341 -12.97 -11.99 -8.40
CA CYS A 341 -11.77 -12.70 -8.86
C CYS A 341 -11.93 -14.22 -8.81
N LEU A 342 -12.51 -14.77 -7.73
CA LEU A 342 -12.71 -16.21 -7.58
C LEU A 342 -13.83 -16.74 -8.50
N CYS A 343 -14.86 -15.95 -8.75
CA CYS A 343 -15.87 -16.25 -9.78
C CYS A 343 -15.20 -16.38 -11.15
N ALA A 344 -14.32 -15.43 -11.51
CA ALA A 344 -13.55 -15.48 -12.76
C ALA A 344 -12.55 -16.65 -12.81
N ALA A 345 -12.11 -17.16 -11.65
CA ALA A 345 -11.29 -18.38 -11.55
C ALA A 345 -12.11 -19.68 -11.70
N GLY A 346 -13.44 -19.61 -11.62
CA GLY A 346 -14.35 -20.76 -11.68
C GLY A 346 -14.73 -21.35 -10.31
N ASP A 347 -14.38 -20.68 -9.21
CA ASP A 347 -14.67 -21.13 -7.85
C ASP A 347 -15.93 -20.43 -7.31
N ALA A 348 -17.08 -20.87 -7.81
CA ALA A 348 -18.36 -20.21 -7.55
C ALA A 348 -18.82 -20.30 -6.08
N GLU A 349 -18.50 -21.40 -5.39
CA GLU A 349 -18.90 -21.62 -4.00
C GLU A 349 -18.16 -20.64 -3.07
N ILE A 350 -16.83 -20.56 -3.18
CA ILE A 350 -16.05 -19.62 -2.38
C ILE A 350 -16.37 -18.17 -2.79
N ALA A 351 -16.57 -17.90 -4.08
CA ALA A 351 -16.98 -16.58 -4.55
C ALA A 351 -18.30 -16.12 -3.90
N ASP A 352 -19.31 -16.99 -3.83
CA ASP A 352 -20.58 -16.69 -3.17
C ASP A 352 -20.40 -16.40 -1.67
N GLU A 353 -19.61 -17.23 -0.98
CA GLU A 353 -19.33 -17.02 0.44
C GLU A 353 -18.67 -15.66 0.71
N LEU A 354 -17.67 -15.28 -0.11
CA LEU A 354 -17.00 -13.98 0.03
C LEU A 354 -17.94 -12.82 -0.30
N MET A 355 -18.82 -12.96 -1.29
CA MET A 355 -19.85 -11.96 -1.59
C MET A 355 -20.81 -11.77 -0.41
N ILE A 356 -21.27 -12.85 0.24
CA ILE A 356 -22.11 -12.79 1.44
C ILE A 356 -21.39 -12.09 2.60
N ARG A 357 -20.09 -12.38 2.80
CA ARG A 357 -19.28 -11.69 3.81
C ARG A 357 -19.15 -10.19 3.50
N GLY A 358 -18.99 -9.84 2.23
CA GLY A 358 -18.98 -8.45 1.77
C GLY A 358 -20.30 -7.73 2.04
N GLU A 359 -21.43 -8.36 1.71
CA GLU A 359 -22.78 -7.89 2.01
C GLU A 359 -23.00 -7.66 3.52
N ALA A 360 -22.56 -8.59 4.36
CA ALA A 360 -22.63 -8.44 5.81
C ALA A 360 -21.84 -7.22 6.31
N GLN A 361 -20.68 -6.91 5.72
CA GLN A 361 -19.94 -5.69 6.06
C GLN A 361 -20.61 -4.43 5.49
N LEU A 362 -21.15 -4.48 4.27
CA LEU A 362 -21.93 -3.38 3.69
C LEU A 362 -23.12 -3.01 4.57
N LEU A 363 -23.85 -4.00 5.12
CA LEU A 363 -25.00 -3.72 5.98
C LEU A 363 -24.65 -2.81 7.17
N ARG A 364 -23.45 -2.96 7.74
CA ARG A 364 -22.93 -2.10 8.82
C ARG A 364 -22.66 -0.67 8.34
N VAL A 365 -22.24 -0.51 7.10
CA VAL A 365 -21.96 0.81 6.49
C VAL A 365 -23.25 1.51 6.07
N LEU A 366 -24.22 0.76 5.54
CA LEU A 366 -25.47 1.30 4.99
C LEU A 366 -26.39 1.88 6.05
N ALA A 367 -26.32 1.41 7.29
CA ALA A 367 -27.11 1.93 8.41
C ALA A 367 -26.97 3.46 8.57
N ASP A 368 -25.73 3.96 8.55
CA ASP A 368 -25.45 5.37 8.87
C ASP A 368 -25.17 6.22 7.62
N MET A 369 -25.25 5.61 6.44
CA MET A 369 -24.93 6.26 5.16
C MET A 369 -26.00 7.26 4.75
N ARG A 370 -25.65 8.50 4.43
CA ARG A 370 -26.58 9.52 3.92
C ARG A 370 -26.89 9.32 2.43
N LEU A 371 -28.02 9.87 1.96
CA LEU A 371 -28.45 9.77 0.56
C LEU A 371 -27.35 10.25 -0.41
N THR A 372 -26.71 11.37 -0.09
CA THR A 372 -25.60 11.97 -0.85
C THR A 372 -24.37 11.07 -0.97
N GLN A 373 -24.17 10.11 -0.08
CA GLN A 373 -23.00 9.21 -0.07
C GLN A 373 -23.24 7.90 -0.84
N ILE A 374 -24.49 7.61 -1.19
CA ILE A 374 -24.86 6.36 -1.86
C ILE A 374 -24.26 6.29 -3.25
N GLN A 375 -24.22 7.40 -3.98
CA GLN A 375 -23.64 7.45 -5.31
C GLN A 375 -22.20 6.92 -5.28
N ASP A 376 -21.35 7.43 -4.38
CA ASP A 376 -19.95 7.01 -4.28
C ASP A 376 -19.81 5.53 -3.95
N LEU A 377 -20.62 5.01 -3.00
CA LEU A 377 -20.60 3.59 -2.66
C LEU A 377 -21.02 2.73 -3.86
N VAL A 378 -22.13 3.07 -4.50
CA VAL A 378 -22.65 2.30 -5.62
C VAL A 378 -21.65 2.32 -6.77
N MET A 379 -21.14 3.50 -7.16
CA MET A 379 -20.07 3.64 -8.16
C MET A 379 -18.87 2.74 -7.85
N GLU A 380 -18.36 2.81 -6.62
CA GLU A 380 -17.21 2.00 -6.19
C GLU A 380 -17.51 0.49 -6.28
N THR A 381 -18.72 0.04 -5.91
CA THR A 381 -19.11 -1.38 -6.04
C THR A 381 -19.30 -1.81 -7.50
N LEU A 382 -19.80 -0.93 -8.36
CA LEU A 382 -19.96 -1.21 -9.79
C LEU A 382 -18.60 -1.33 -10.48
N ASP A 383 -17.66 -0.44 -10.16
CA ASP A 383 -16.29 -0.47 -10.69
C ASP A 383 -15.58 -1.79 -10.34
N ILE A 384 -15.83 -2.33 -9.14
CA ILE A 384 -15.30 -3.64 -8.71
C ILE A 384 -15.85 -4.78 -9.55
N CYS A 385 -17.16 -4.77 -9.82
CA CYS A 385 -17.82 -5.83 -10.58
C CYS A 385 -17.46 -5.77 -12.07
N GLY A 386 -17.08 -4.61 -12.58
CA GLY A 386 -16.71 -4.40 -13.98
C GLY A 386 -17.86 -4.77 -14.92
N THR A 387 -17.73 -5.89 -15.63
CA THR A 387 -18.75 -6.38 -16.57
C THR A 387 -19.59 -7.55 -16.02
N ASP A 388 -19.34 -7.99 -14.79
CA ASP A 388 -20.12 -9.04 -14.14
C ASP A 388 -21.48 -8.51 -13.71
N TYR A 389 -22.46 -8.65 -14.61
CA TYR A 389 -23.83 -8.20 -14.37
C TYR A 389 -24.49 -8.91 -13.18
N ALA A 390 -24.22 -10.19 -12.97
CA ALA A 390 -24.83 -10.94 -11.88
C ALA A 390 -24.36 -10.39 -10.52
N ALA A 391 -23.07 -10.06 -10.41
CA ALA A 391 -22.52 -9.39 -9.24
C ALA A 391 -23.10 -7.98 -9.04
N ILE A 392 -23.22 -7.18 -10.12
CA ILE A 392 -23.85 -5.85 -10.08
C ILE A 392 -25.30 -5.94 -9.56
N GLU A 393 -26.14 -6.79 -10.18
CA GLU A 393 -27.54 -6.92 -9.82
C GLU A 393 -27.69 -7.36 -8.36
N ARG A 394 -26.87 -8.31 -7.92
CA ARG A 394 -26.84 -8.81 -6.54
C ARG A 394 -26.59 -7.68 -5.54
N ILE A 395 -25.50 -6.94 -5.71
CA ILE A 395 -25.07 -5.90 -4.76
C ILE A 395 -26.06 -4.73 -4.76
N VAL A 396 -26.48 -4.27 -5.95
CA VAL A 396 -27.46 -3.18 -6.07
C VAL A 396 -28.77 -3.55 -5.39
N ARG A 397 -29.28 -4.76 -5.62
CA ARG A 397 -30.50 -5.26 -4.97
C ARG A 397 -30.31 -5.41 -3.47
N PHE A 398 -29.16 -5.91 -3.01
CA PHE A 398 -28.86 -6.02 -1.58
C PHE A 398 -28.89 -4.65 -0.89
N CYS A 399 -28.17 -3.66 -1.42
CA CYS A 399 -28.13 -2.30 -0.90
C CYS A 399 -29.53 -1.66 -0.90
N ALA A 400 -30.27 -1.74 -2.02
CA ALA A 400 -31.62 -1.18 -2.10
C ALA A 400 -32.59 -1.86 -1.12
N THR A 401 -32.49 -3.18 -0.95
CA THR A 401 -33.31 -3.93 0.01
C THR A 401 -32.95 -3.55 1.46
N ALA A 402 -31.67 -3.36 1.76
CA ALA A 402 -31.23 -2.91 3.09
C ALA A 402 -31.81 -1.53 3.43
N PHE A 403 -31.72 -0.57 2.52
CA PHE A 403 -32.33 0.76 2.69
C PHE A 403 -33.87 0.66 2.82
N ALA A 404 -34.52 -0.10 1.95
CA ALA A 404 -35.98 -0.26 2.01
C ALA A 404 -36.46 -0.88 3.33
N ARG A 405 -35.72 -1.84 3.89
CA ARG A 405 -36.00 -2.43 5.22
C ARG A 405 -35.88 -1.42 6.36
N GLN A 406 -35.06 -0.39 6.19
CA GLN A 406 -34.95 0.74 7.12
C GLN A 406 -35.97 1.85 6.82
N GLY A 407 -36.92 1.65 5.89
CA GLY A 407 -37.89 2.68 5.50
C GLY A 407 -37.29 3.81 4.63
N ARG A 408 -36.05 3.66 4.17
CA ARG A 408 -35.31 4.64 3.36
C ARG A 408 -35.51 4.40 1.87
N LEU A 409 -36.73 4.67 1.41
CA LEU A 409 -37.15 4.34 0.04
C LEU A 409 -36.50 5.23 -1.04
N LEU A 410 -36.10 6.47 -0.72
CA LEU A 410 -35.41 7.34 -1.68
C LEU A 410 -33.96 6.89 -1.91
N SER A 411 -33.30 6.39 -0.88
CA SER A 411 -31.99 5.74 -0.93
C SER A 411 -32.02 4.44 -1.70
N ALA A 412 -33.07 3.63 -1.50
CA ALA A 412 -33.31 2.44 -2.32
C ALA A 412 -33.53 2.80 -3.80
N SER A 413 -34.33 3.83 -4.09
CA SER A 413 -34.53 4.35 -5.44
C SER A 413 -33.23 4.85 -6.06
N HIS A 414 -32.48 5.68 -5.33
CA HIS A 414 -31.25 6.30 -5.79
C HIS A 414 -30.18 5.25 -6.11
N THR A 415 -30.10 4.19 -5.29
CA THR A 415 -29.24 3.02 -5.56
C THR A 415 -29.51 2.42 -6.95
N HIS A 416 -30.79 2.24 -7.30
CA HIS A 416 -31.19 1.74 -8.61
C HIS A 416 -30.99 2.76 -9.75
N GLU A 417 -31.19 4.05 -9.49
CA GLU A 417 -30.93 5.10 -10.48
C GLU A 417 -29.46 5.20 -10.86
N VAL A 418 -28.57 5.18 -9.86
CA VAL A 418 -27.12 5.18 -10.08
C VAL A 418 -26.73 3.93 -10.88
N ALA A 419 -27.22 2.75 -10.50
CA ALA A 419 -26.99 1.53 -11.28
C ALA A 419 -27.49 1.65 -12.73
N ALA A 420 -28.69 2.19 -12.95
CA ALA A 420 -29.26 2.38 -14.29
C ALA A 420 -28.53 3.44 -15.14
N ALA A 421 -27.88 4.42 -14.49
CA ALA A 421 -27.05 5.41 -15.15
C ALA A 421 -25.70 4.83 -15.58
N CYS A 422 -25.14 3.94 -14.77
CA CYS A 422 -23.79 3.40 -14.93
C CYS A 422 -23.70 2.13 -15.75
N LEU A 423 -24.78 1.35 -15.86
CA LEU A 423 -24.91 0.31 -16.88
C LEU A 423 -24.88 1.00 -18.25
N PRO A 424 -23.75 0.99 -18.97
CA PRO A 424 -23.57 1.92 -20.07
C PRO A 424 -24.48 1.55 -21.25
N ALA A 425 -24.80 2.56 -22.05
CA ALA A 425 -25.21 2.38 -23.44
C ALA A 425 -23.97 2.13 -24.34
N THR A 426 -22.98 1.34 -23.90
CA THR A 426 -21.79 0.96 -24.68
C THR A 426 -22.16 -0.11 -25.69
N LEU A 427 -23.02 0.27 -26.64
CA LEU A 427 -23.13 -0.33 -27.97
C LEU A 427 -22.04 0.29 -28.85
N GLY A 428 -20.79 0.19 -28.42
CA GLY A 428 -19.64 0.40 -29.28
C GLY A 428 -19.30 -0.93 -29.94
N SER A 429 -19.98 -1.23 -31.05
CA SER A 429 -19.71 -2.36 -31.96
C SER A 429 -19.78 -3.78 -31.38
N ALA A 430 -20.99 -4.32 -31.18
CA ALA A 430 -21.38 -5.70 -31.54
C ALA A 430 -22.79 -6.00 -30.99
N ILE A 431 -23.64 -6.61 -31.82
CA ILE A 431 -24.94 -7.15 -31.42
C ILE A 431 -24.66 -8.48 -30.70
N ASP A 432 -24.23 -8.42 -29.45
CA ASP A 432 -24.09 -9.61 -28.59
C ASP A 432 -25.24 -9.69 -27.59
N ALA A 433 -25.64 -10.92 -27.23
CA ALA A 433 -26.67 -11.22 -26.23
C ALA A 433 -26.46 -10.47 -24.89
N SER A 434 -25.22 -10.10 -24.59
CA SER A 434 -24.82 -9.28 -23.45
C SER A 434 -25.42 -7.86 -23.49
N ALA A 435 -25.52 -7.22 -24.67
CA ALA A 435 -26.09 -5.88 -24.80
C ALA A 435 -27.60 -5.84 -24.51
N LEU A 436 -28.35 -6.87 -24.96
CA LEU A 436 -29.78 -6.99 -24.68
C LEU A 436 -30.03 -7.27 -23.19
N ALA A 437 -29.19 -8.08 -22.55
CA ALA A 437 -29.26 -8.33 -21.11
C ALA A 437 -29.01 -7.04 -20.31
N MET A 438 -28.00 -6.25 -20.68
CA MET A 438 -27.72 -4.95 -20.05
C MET A 438 -28.87 -3.94 -20.25
N GLN A 439 -29.49 -3.89 -21.44
CA GLN A 439 -30.64 -3.01 -21.67
C GLN A 439 -31.86 -3.41 -20.84
N ARG A 440 -32.15 -4.71 -20.72
CA ARG A 440 -33.22 -5.23 -19.85
C ARG A 440 -32.95 -4.93 -18.39
N ALA A 441 -31.71 -5.11 -17.94
CA ALA A 441 -31.27 -4.77 -16.59
C ALA A 441 -31.46 -3.28 -16.29
N ARG A 442 -31.06 -2.42 -17.22
CA ARG A 442 -31.24 -0.97 -17.09
C ARG A 442 -32.70 -0.58 -16.99
N ALA A 443 -33.57 -1.19 -17.81
CA ALA A 443 -35.01 -0.97 -17.71
C ALA A 443 -35.54 -1.44 -16.34
N ARG A 444 -35.13 -2.63 -15.88
CA ARG A 444 -35.52 -3.17 -14.57
C ARG A 444 -35.13 -2.24 -13.42
N HIS A 445 -33.90 -1.71 -13.41
CA HIS A 445 -33.48 -0.78 -12.37
C HIS A 445 -34.25 0.55 -12.42
N ARG A 446 -34.61 1.04 -13.61
CA ARG A 446 -35.49 2.22 -13.72
C ARG A 446 -36.89 1.96 -13.18
N ASP A 447 -37.46 0.80 -13.49
CA ASP A 447 -38.79 0.41 -13.01
C ASP A 447 -38.78 0.26 -11.48
N GLU A 448 -37.72 -0.33 -10.91
CA GLU A 448 -37.55 -0.44 -9.46
C GLU A 448 -37.37 0.91 -8.78
N ALA A 449 -36.58 1.82 -9.36
CA ALA A 449 -36.47 3.20 -8.88
C ALA A 449 -37.83 3.91 -8.88
N GLN A 450 -38.58 3.80 -9.99
CA GLN A 450 -39.93 4.36 -10.09
C GLN A 450 -40.89 3.74 -9.08
N ARG A 451 -40.78 2.43 -8.82
CA ARG A 451 -41.59 1.72 -7.83
C ARG A 451 -41.36 2.29 -6.43
N TYR A 452 -40.10 2.49 -6.03
CA TYR A 452 -39.77 3.06 -4.71
C TYR A 452 -40.24 4.51 -4.58
N ARG A 453 -40.02 5.35 -5.59
CA ARG A 453 -40.55 6.73 -5.62
C ARG A 453 -42.07 6.78 -5.58
N GLY A 454 -42.73 5.87 -6.30
CA GLY A 454 -44.19 5.74 -6.33
C GLY A 454 -44.80 5.45 -4.96
N GLN A 455 -44.11 4.69 -4.10
CA GLN A 455 -44.56 4.43 -2.72
C GLN A 455 -44.57 5.67 -1.82
N ILE A 456 -43.76 6.69 -2.15
CA ILE A 456 -43.70 7.98 -1.43
C ILE A 456 -44.60 9.03 -2.12
N GLY A 457 -45.05 8.76 -3.35
CA GLY A 457 -45.84 9.68 -4.15
C GLY A 457 -45.05 10.95 -4.52
N VAL A 458 -43.77 10.79 -4.86
CA VAL A 458 -42.84 11.86 -5.23
C VAL A 458 -42.39 11.65 -6.69
N THR A 459 -42.48 12.68 -7.51
CA THR A 459 -41.85 12.70 -8.84
C THR A 459 -40.46 13.38 -8.75
N PRO A 460 -39.59 13.32 -9.78
CA PRO A 460 -38.28 13.96 -9.76
C PRO A 460 -38.30 15.49 -9.60
N ASN A 461 -39.47 16.14 -9.57
CA ASN A 461 -39.61 17.60 -9.55
C ASN A 461 -39.34 18.18 -8.14
N ARG A 462 -38.49 19.22 -8.06
CA ARG A 462 -38.16 19.92 -6.79
C ARG A 462 -39.41 20.48 -6.08
N HIS A 463 -40.40 20.95 -6.83
CA HIS A 463 -41.64 21.45 -6.25
C HIS A 463 -42.43 20.36 -5.52
N ASP A 464 -42.38 19.11 -5.99
CA ASP A 464 -43.05 17.99 -5.33
C ASP A 464 -42.35 17.60 -4.03
N VAL A 465 -41.01 17.70 -4.00
CA VAL A 465 -40.21 17.41 -2.79
C VAL A 465 -40.54 18.41 -1.68
N GLN A 466 -40.49 19.71 -1.96
CA GLN A 466 -40.80 20.72 -0.95
C GLN A 466 -42.26 20.68 -0.50
N ALA A 467 -43.20 20.44 -1.42
CA ALA A 467 -44.60 20.26 -1.07
C ALA A 467 -44.82 19.09 -0.10
N ARG A 468 -44.06 17.99 -0.27
CA ARG A 468 -44.12 16.81 0.61
C ARG A 468 -43.48 17.08 1.97
N ILE A 469 -42.30 17.70 2.00
CA ILE A 469 -41.66 18.11 3.27
C ILE A 469 -42.64 18.97 4.07
N ARG A 470 -43.17 20.03 3.46
CA ARG A 470 -44.15 20.92 4.09
C ARG A 470 -45.37 20.15 4.61
N SER A 471 -45.91 19.22 3.83
CA SER A 471 -47.04 18.39 4.26
C SER A 471 -46.74 17.56 5.51
N ILE A 472 -45.52 16.98 5.61
CA ILE A 472 -45.10 16.18 6.78
C ILE A 472 -44.90 17.09 8.00
N VAL A 473 -44.24 18.22 7.79
CA VAL A 473 -44.02 19.22 8.85
C VAL A 473 -45.36 19.71 9.37
N TYR A 474 -46.25 20.22 8.52
CA TYR A 474 -47.55 20.77 8.94
C TYR A 474 -48.42 19.74 9.66
N ALA A 475 -48.38 18.46 9.26
CA ALA A 475 -49.06 17.39 9.98
C ALA A 475 -48.55 17.21 11.43
N SER A 476 -47.29 17.60 11.70
CA SER A 476 -46.63 17.48 13.01
C SER A 476 -46.75 18.76 13.85
N LEU A 477 -47.19 19.87 13.28
CA LEU A 477 -47.27 21.19 13.93
C LEU A 477 -48.60 21.48 14.66
N HIS A 478 -49.52 20.52 14.73
CA HIS A 478 -50.78 20.72 15.44
C HIS A 478 -50.58 20.76 16.98
N PRO A 479 -51.45 21.41 17.78
CA PRO A 479 -51.25 21.60 19.22
C PRO A 479 -51.05 20.32 20.05
N TRP A 480 -51.55 19.19 19.54
CA TRP A 480 -51.43 17.86 20.15
C TRP A 480 -50.33 17.01 19.49
N GLY A 481 -49.44 17.65 18.74
CA GLY A 481 -48.51 17.02 17.80
C GLY A 481 -47.31 16.40 18.49
N PRO A 482 -46.67 15.40 17.85
CA PRO A 482 -45.42 14.89 18.37
C PRO A 482 -44.38 16.01 18.35
N THR A 483 -43.74 16.26 19.49
CA THR A 483 -42.56 17.14 19.55
C THR A 483 -41.34 16.49 18.91
N ARG A 484 -41.33 15.15 18.83
CA ARG A 484 -40.25 14.35 18.27
C ARG A 484 -40.76 13.18 17.42
N ALA A 485 -40.05 12.89 16.33
CA ALA A 485 -40.19 11.67 15.55
C ALA A 485 -38.88 10.89 15.53
N PHE A 486 -38.97 9.57 15.57
CA PHE A 486 -37.84 8.64 15.62
C PHE A 486 -37.75 7.90 14.30
N GLY A 487 -36.64 8.08 13.61
CA GLY A 487 -36.22 7.26 12.48
C GLY A 487 -35.37 6.08 12.93
N PRO A 488 -34.84 5.29 11.98
CA PRO A 488 -34.03 4.11 12.27
C PRO A 488 -32.77 4.41 13.08
N ASN A 489 -32.05 5.49 12.74
CA ASN A 489 -30.79 5.92 13.36
C ASN A 489 -30.75 7.45 13.55
N HIS A 490 -31.92 8.08 13.67
CA HIS A 490 -32.03 9.54 13.78
C HIS A 490 -33.29 9.99 14.51
N VAL A 491 -33.24 11.19 15.06
CA VAL A 491 -34.37 11.84 15.75
C VAL A 491 -34.64 13.18 15.10
N ILE A 492 -35.91 13.47 14.82
CA ILE A 492 -36.37 14.75 14.29
C ILE A 492 -37.15 15.50 15.37
N ARG A 493 -36.73 16.72 15.65
CA ARG A 493 -37.25 17.64 16.64
C ARG A 493 -38.06 18.74 15.95
N PHE A 494 -39.34 18.88 16.33
CA PHE A 494 -40.28 19.83 15.73
C PHE A 494 -40.47 21.10 16.56
N GLU A 495 -39.85 21.20 17.75
CA GLU A 495 -40.06 22.31 18.69
C GLU A 495 -39.71 23.67 18.06
N ALA A 496 -38.61 23.75 17.30
CA ALA A 496 -38.23 24.96 16.58
C ALA A 496 -39.25 25.34 15.51
N ALA A 497 -39.72 24.36 14.73
CA ALA A 497 -40.74 24.58 13.72
C ALA A 497 -42.09 25.02 14.31
N GLN A 498 -42.49 24.52 15.48
CA GLN A 498 -43.70 24.97 16.19
C GLN A 498 -43.63 26.44 16.59
N ALA A 499 -42.45 26.93 16.98
CA ALA A 499 -42.24 28.34 17.30
C ALA A 499 -42.20 29.24 16.05
N MET A 500 -41.63 28.75 14.94
CA MET A 500 -41.50 29.51 13.69
C MET A 500 -42.82 29.60 12.92
N HIS A 501 -43.58 28.50 12.85
CA HIS A 501 -44.74 28.34 11.97
C HIS A 501 -45.78 29.49 11.97
N PRO A 502 -46.14 30.11 13.11
CA PRO A 502 -47.10 31.24 13.11
C PRO A 502 -46.64 32.45 12.28
N ASN A 503 -45.33 32.60 12.06
CA ASN A 503 -44.74 33.73 11.35
C ASN A 503 -44.28 33.37 9.92
N GLU A 504 -44.43 32.12 9.51
CA GLU A 504 -44.01 31.65 8.18
C GLU A 504 -45.12 31.78 7.13
N PRO A 505 -44.78 32.10 5.88
CA PRO A 505 -45.76 32.06 4.80
C PRO A 505 -46.21 30.61 4.52
N PRO A 506 -47.44 30.40 3.99
CA PRO A 506 -47.98 29.06 3.71
C PRO A 506 -47.15 28.23 2.70
N ASP A 507 -46.30 28.88 1.92
CA ASP A 507 -45.39 28.30 0.93
C ASP A 507 -43.92 28.30 1.37
N ALA A 508 -43.65 28.51 2.67
CA ALA A 508 -42.30 28.41 3.22
C ALA A 508 -41.66 27.05 2.91
N GLU A 509 -40.41 27.07 2.47
CA GLU A 509 -39.57 25.89 2.38
C GLU A 509 -39.08 25.50 3.79
N TRP A 510 -39.10 24.19 4.06
CA TRP A 510 -38.68 23.62 5.33
C TRP A 510 -37.49 22.68 5.10
N MET A 511 -36.62 22.59 6.10
CA MET A 511 -35.39 21.81 6.04
C MET A 511 -35.00 21.33 7.44
N LEU A 512 -33.89 20.60 7.52
CA LEU A 512 -33.40 20.02 8.76
C LEU A 512 -32.04 20.63 9.12
N LEU A 513 -31.93 21.22 10.31
CA LEU A 513 -30.65 21.58 10.91
C LEU A 513 -30.06 20.34 11.62
N SER A 514 -28.88 19.90 11.20
CA SER A 514 -28.16 18.79 11.81
C SER A 514 -27.53 19.23 13.13
N VAL A 515 -27.85 18.54 14.23
CA VAL A 515 -27.25 18.74 15.55
C VAL A 515 -26.75 17.38 16.03
N PRO A 516 -25.43 17.10 15.97
CA PRO A 516 -24.89 15.84 16.48
C PRO A 516 -24.99 15.83 18.01
N GLU A 517 -25.84 15.01 18.64
CA GLU A 517 -25.94 14.96 20.12
C GLU A 517 -24.81 14.07 20.69
N GLU A 518 -23.96 14.61 21.57
CA GLU A 518 -22.89 13.82 22.21
C GLU A 518 -23.48 12.65 23.03
N GLY A 519 -23.03 11.42 22.72
CA GLY A 519 -23.33 10.23 23.52
C GLY A 519 -24.59 9.45 23.13
N VAL A 520 -25.35 9.89 22.11
CA VAL A 520 -26.46 9.12 21.53
C VAL A 520 -26.02 8.59 20.16
N HIS A 521 -26.30 7.31 19.87
CA HIS A 521 -25.97 6.71 18.57
C HIS A 521 -26.80 7.27 17.39
N ASP A 522 -27.82 8.09 17.67
CA ASP A 522 -28.77 8.61 16.68
C ASP A 522 -28.42 10.06 16.30
N ALA A 523 -28.43 10.37 15.00
CA ALA A 523 -28.28 11.73 14.51
C ALA A 523 -29.52 12.57 14.85
N VAL A 524 -29.36 13.78 15.41
CA VAL A 524 -30.50 14.65 15.76
C VAL A 524 -30.65 15.77 14.74
N TYR A 525 -31.90 16.02 14.35
CA TYR A 525 -32.26 17.04 13.36
C TYR A 525 -33.35 17.94 13.91
N HIS A 526 -33.20 19.24 13.75
CA HIS A 526 -34.24 20.23 14.08
C HIS A 526 -34.91 20.72 12.81
N VAL A 527 -36.24 20.70 12.77
CA VAL A 527 -36.98 21.26 11.63
C VAL A 527 -36.94 22.78 11.70
N VAL A 528 -36.50 23.42 10.60
CA VAL A 528 -36.38 24.87 10.48
C VAL A 528 -36.92 25.34 9.13
N SER A 529 -37.44 26.57 9.08
CA SER A 529 -37.86 27.23 7.85
C SER A 529 -36.66 27.88 7.13
N GLU A 530 -36.83 28.21 5.85
CA GLU A 530 -35.80 28.92 5.07
C GLU A 530 -35.47 30.31 5.65
N SER A 531 -36.48 31.07 6.08
CA SER A 531 -36.34 32.33 6.81
C SER A 531 -35.59 32.14 8.14
N GLY A 532 -35.92 31.10 8.91
CA GLY A 532 -35.22 30.72 10.14
C GLY A 532 -33.75 30.39 9.89
N LYS A 533 -33.43 29.64 8.81
CA LYS A 533 -32.05 29.42 8.37
C LYS A 533 -31.32 30.75 8.09
N ARG A 534 -31.92 31.64 7.30
CA ARG A 534 -31.31 32.95 6.98
C ARG A 534 -31.05 33.77 8.23
N GLU A 535 -31.98 33.75 9.19
CA GLU A 535 -31.83 34.43 10.47
C GLU A 535 -30.69 33.84 11.31
N LEU A 536 -30.67 32.50 11.47
CA LEU A 536 -29.63 31.79 12.22
C LEU A 536 -28.22 32.08 11.68
N LEU A 537 -28.07 32.07 10.35
CA LEU A 537 -26.82 32.38 9.67
C LEU A 537 -26.45 33.86 9.79
N ALA A 538 -27.40 34.79 9.61
CA ALA A 538 -27.15 36.22 9.70
C ALA A 538 -26.76 36.67 11.12
N GLN A 539 -27.32 36.03 12.14
CA GLN A 539 -27.00 36.29 13.55
C GLN A 539 -25.68 35.63 13.99
N GLY A 540 -25.03 34.84 13.13
CA GLY A 540 -23.81 34.11 13.49
C GLY A 540 -24.04 33.12 14.64
N THR A 541 -25.22 32.51 14.69
CA THR A 541 -25.61 31.57 15.74
C THR A 541 -24.55 30.47 15.85
N ARG A 542 -24.04 30.22 17.05
CA ARG A 542 -23.02 29.19 17.28
C ARG A 542 -23.64 27.81 17.08
N HIS A 543 -22.92 26.92 16.41
CA HIS A 543 -23.34 25.54 16.28
C HIS A 543 -23.35 24.90 17.69
N PRO A 544 -24.39 24.16 18.09
CA PRO A 544 -24.53 23.67 19.47
C PRO A 544 -23.34 22.81 19.94
N GLU A 545 -22.74 22.06 19.02
CA GLU A 545 -21.76 20.99 19.32
C GLU A 545 -20.44 21.16 18.56
N ARG A 546 -20.30 22.24 17.80
CA ARG A 546 -19.06 22.56 17.07
C ARG A 546 -18.62 23.92 17.53
N ASP A 547 -17.32 24.07 17.77
CA ASP A 547 -16.75 25.37 18.15
C ASP A 547 -16.61 26.32 16.94
N ARG A 548 -17.72 26.52 16.23
CA ARG A 548 -17.84 27.43 15.09
C ARG A 548 -19.28 27.96 14.95
N PRO A 549 -19.49 29.11 14.28
CA PRO A 549 -20.82 29.52 13.82
C PRO A 549 -21.46 28.45 12.92
N LEU A 550 -22.79 28.43 12.88
CA LEU A 550 -23.54 27.68 11.87
C LEU A 550 -23.16 28.15 10.47
N ASP A 551 -23.09 27.20 9.54
CA ASP A 551 -22.89 27.46 8.12
C ASP A 551 -23.89 26.66 7.29
N GLU A 552 -23.89 26.90 5.98
CA GLU A 552 -24.76 26.22 5.01
C GLU A 552 -24.67 24.68 5.07
N SER A 553 -23.51 24.13 5.46
CA SER A 553 -23.28 22.67 5.49
C SER A 553 -23.96 21.97 6.68
N ASP A 554 -24.45 22.73 7.65
CA ASP A 554 -25.19 22.20 8.80
C ASP A 554 -26.68 21.94 8.47
N PHE A 555 -27.17 22.43 7.33
CA PHE A 555 -28.56 22.27 6.89
C PHE A 555 -28.68 21.15 5.85
N VAL A 556 -29.65 20.26 6.05
CA VAL A 556 -30.02 19.18 5.13
C VAL A 556 -31.33 19.56 4.45
N GLU A 557 -31.30 19.58 3.12
CA GLU A 557 -32.40 20.07 2.27
C GLU A 557 -32.84 19.02 1.23
N GLY A 558 -33.97 19.30 0.55
CA GLY A 558 -34.40 18.54 -0.61
C GLY A 558 -34.70 17.07 -0.33
N THR A 559 -34.30 16.20 -1.25
CA THR A 559 -34.63 14.76 -1.22
C THR A 559 -34.09 14.05 0.02
N GLU A 560 -32.94 14.49 0.54
CA GLU A 560 -32.35 13.91 1.76
C GLU A 560 -33.18 14.28 3.00
N ALA A 561 -33.59 15.55 3.13
CA ALA A 561 -34.49 15.99 4.19
C ALA A 561 -35.83 15.27 4.14
N LEU A 562 -36.39 15.10 2.92
CA LEU A 562 -37.63 14.36 2.72
C LEU A 562 -37.49 12.89 3.15
N GLU A 563 -36.38 12.22 2.85
CA GLU A 563 -36.16 10.84 3.28
C GLU A 563 -36.13 10.72 4.81
N LEU A 564 -35.38 11.60 5.49
CA LEU A 564 -35.26 11.59 6.94
C LEU A 564 -36.62 11.84 7.59
N LEU A 565 -37.39 12.81 7.10
CA LEU A 565 -38.75 13.10 7.57
C LEU A 565 -39.73 11.96 7.32
N TRP A 566 -39.65 11.31 6.16
CA TRP A 566 -40.57 10.23 5.78
C TRP A 566 -40.31 8.93 6.55
N SER A 567 -39.05 8.62 6.82
CA SER A 567 -38.62 7.42 7.55
C SER A 567 -38.84 7.55 9.07
N ALA A 568 -38.99 8.77 9.59
CA ALA A 568 -39.29 9.02 10.99
C ALA A 568 -40.77 8.73 11.33
N ARG A 569 -41.01 8.17 12.52
CA ARG A 569 -42.35 7.92 13.05
C ARG A 569 -42.56 8.69 14.37
N PRO A 570 -43.77 9.21 14.64
CA PRO A 570 -44.09 9.77 15.95
C PRO A 570 -43.82 8.73 17.03
N ALA A 571 -43.33 9.16 18.21
CA ALA A 571 -43.31 8.28 19.37
C ALA A 571 -44.73 7.73 19.60
N ARG A 572 -44.87 6.40 19.68
CA ARG A 572 -46.14 5.82 20.12
C ARG A 572 -46.36 6.29 21.56
N THR A 573 -47.31 7.19 21.75
CA THR A 573 -47.85 7.47 23.07
C THR A 573 -48.46 6.16 23.59
N SER A 574 -47.83 5.57 24.60
CA SER A 574 -48.47 4.53 25.40
C SER A 574 -49.69 5.18 26.05
N ALA A 575 -50.88 4.76 25.61
CA ALA A 575 -52.15 5.14 26.21
C ALA A 575 -52.24 4.62 27.66
#